data_AF-V9E8F0-F1
#
_entry.id   AF-V9E8F0-F1
#
_cell.length_a   1.000
_cell.length_b   1.000
_cell.length_c   1.000
_cell.angle_alpha   90.00
_cell.angle_beta   90.00
_cell.angle_gamma   90.00
#
_symmetry.space_group_name_H-M   'P 1'
#
loop_
_entity.id
_entity.type
_entity.pdbx_description
1 polymer ?
#
loop_
_entity_poly.entity_id
_entity_poly.type
_entity_poly.pdbx_seq_one_letter_code
_entity_poly.pdbx_strand_id
1 'polypeptide(L)'
;MPQLIVTLLRASNLPVADTFIQGSASDPFVTFQLGDEYLRSSCINEALDPVWQPAETFEFEVPHTSRNVERELLIQVVDNDRFKMDDLLGELRLPLSTFERRPNEAVIETYELTVPEALKSASKCPDKKTTIQLDICFAEETDGQKTLCIWENEDYVDGKWTPSHNNERRHWSTFDLQTSSDNFDQVAPEVPEGLEGSGWAYSTKKGDEHGWIYASTYTGPWSSSSFSTSYARRRLWQNNCRPAVACE
;
A
#
# COMPACT_ATOMS: atom_id res chain seq x y z
N MET A 1 4.30 14.58 -4.63
CA MET A 1 4.32 13.70 -3.42
C MET A 1 5.21 12.50 -3.67
N PRO A 2 6.05 12.06 -2.72
CA PRO A 2 6.85 10.86 -2.88
C PRO A 2 5.97 9.64 -3.07
N GLN A 3 6.40 8.74 -3.95
CA GLN A 3 5.73 7.47 -4.18
C GLN A 3 6.71 6.33 -4.01
N LEU A 4 6.29 5.26 -3.35
CA LEU A 4 6.98 3.97 -3.43
C LEU A 4 6.34 3.17 -4.55
N ILE A 5 7.10 2.96 -5.62
CA ILE A 5 6.70 2.18 -6.79
C ILE A 5 7.34 0.80 -6.65
N VAL A 6 6.51 -0.24 -6.60
CA VAL A 6 6.95 -1.62 -6.45
C VAL A 6 6.48 -2.42 -7.66
N THR A 7 7.41 -2.93 -8.45
CA THR A 7 7.10 -3.79 -9.59
C THR A 7 7.47 -5.23 -9.24
N LEU A 8 6.46 -6.10 -9.28
CA LEU A 8 6.55 -7.52 -8.98
C LEU A 8 7.00 -8.29 -10.22
N LEU A 9 8.13 -9.00 -10.11
CA LEU A 9 8.71 -9.74 -11.24
C LEU A 9 8.49 -11.26 -11.10
N ARG A 10 8.98 -11.86 -10.01
CA ARG A 10 8.89 -13.32 -9.78
C ARG A 10 9.13 -13.69 -8.32
N ALA A 11 8.73 -14.90 -7.97
CA ALA A 11 9.24 -15.59 -6.79
C ALA A 11 9.94 -16.88 -7.20
N SER A 12 10.71 -17.47 -6.30
CA SER A 12 11.44 -18.70 -6.58
C SER A 12 11.53 -19.60 -5.37
N ASN A 13 11.46 -20.90 -5.62
CA ASN A 13 11.53 -21.97 -4.63
C ASN A 13 10.52 -21.81 -3.49
N LEU A 14 9.26 -21.49 -3.82
CA LEU A 14 8.16 -21.44 -2.85
C LEU A 14 7.90 -22.85 -2.27
N PRO A 15 7.51 -22.95 -0.98
CA PRO A 15 7.06 -24.22 -0.41
C PRO A 15 5.74 -24.68 -1.04
N VAL A 16 5.50 -25.99 -1.04
CA VAL A 16 4.21 -26.57 -1.43
C VAL A 16 3.26 -26.51 -0.24
N ALA A 17 2.23 -25.67 -0.28
CA ALA A 17 1.22 -25.65 0.79
C ALA A 17 0.15 -26.76 0.60
N ASP A 18 -0.17 -27.12 -0.64
CA ASP A 18 -1.19 -28.12 -0.96
C ASP A 18 -0.74 -29.58 -0.84
N THR A 19 -0.26 -29.97 0.32
CA THR A 19 0.35 -31.29 0.60
C THR A 19 -0.59 -32.50 0.46
N PHE A 20 -1.90 -32.30 0.35
CA PHE A 20 -2.89 -33.39 0.28
C PHE A 20 -2.95 -34.12 -1.07
N ILE A 21 -2.45 -33.50 -2.14
CA ILE A 21 -2.37 -34.11 -3.47
C ILE A 21 -0.90 -34.27 -3.84
N GLN A 22 -0.45 -35.53 -3.94
CA GLN A 22 0.93 -35.84 -4.33
C GLN A 22 1.23 -35.23 -5.71
N GLY A 23 2.13 -34.25 -5.76
CA GLY A 23 2.51 -33.54 -6.99
C GLY A 23 1.91 -32.15 -7.16
N SER A 24 1.11 -31.65 -6.21
CA SER A 24 0.59 -30.29 -6.25
C SER A 24 1.71 -29.23 -6.21
N ALA A 25 1.37 -28.05 -6.69
CA ALA A 25 2.11 -26.82 -6.52
C ALA A 25 1.15 -25.78 -5.92
N SER A 26 1.70 -24.72 -5.33
CA SER A 26 0.89 -23.62 -4.81
C SER A 26 0.38 -22.73 -5.95
N ASP A 27 -0.69 -22.00 -5.66
CA ASP A 27 -1.30 -20.93 -6.46
C ASP A 27 -0.91 -19.55 -5.87
N PRO A 28 0.36 -19.11 -5.99
CA PRO A 28 0.81 -17.90 -5.29
C PRO A 28 0.21 -16.60 -5.82
N PHE A 29 -0.08 -15.71 -4.88
CA PHE A 29 -0.20 -14.27 -5.09
C PHE A 29 0.65 -13.52 -4.05
N VAL A 30 0.88 -12.24 -4.28
CA VAL A 30 1.65 -11.38 -3.39
C VAL A 30 0.77 -10.26 -2.87
N THR A 31 0.92 -9.96 -1.59
CA THR A 31 0.29 -8.83 -0.94
C THR A 31 1.36 -7.84 -0.52
N PHE A 32 1.05 -6.56 -0.65
CA PHE A 32 1.90 -5.45 -0.31
C PHE A 32 1.13 -4.55 0.64
N GLN A 33 1.68 -4.31 1.82
CA GLN A 33 1.08 -3.42 2.82
C GLN A 33 2.08 -2.34 3.22
N LEU A 34 1.63 -1.08 3.15
CA LEU A 34 2.36 0.07 3.68
C LEU A 34 1.39 0.93 4.49
N GLY A 35 1.58 0.97 5.81
CA GLY A 35 0.60 1.55 6.71
C GLY A 35 -0.74 0.81 6.62
N ASP A 36 -1.80 1.52 6.24
CA ASP A 36 -3.15 0.97 6.08
C ASP A 36 -3.55 0.74 4.61
N GLU A 37 -2.64 1.01 3.68
CA GLU A 37 -2.82 0.68 2.27
C GLU A 37 -2.39 -0.77 2.04
N TYR A 38 -3.29 -1.55 1.43
CA TYR A 38 -3.10 -2.96 1.13
C TYR A 38 -3.41 -3.21 -0.34
N LEU A 39 -2.43 -3.72 -1.08
CA LEU A 39 -2.54 -4.05 -2.50
C LEU A 39 -2.22 -5.53 -2.71
N ARG A 40 -2.89 -6.15 -3.69
CA ARG A 40 -2.78 -7.58 -4.00
C ARG A 40 -2.51 -7.79 -5.49
N SER A 41 -1.58 -8.69 -5.82
CA SER A 41 -1.30 -9.10 -7.20
C SER A 41 -2.33 -10.08 -7.75
N SER A 42 -2.27 -10.33 -9.06
CA SER A 42 -2.89 -11.52 -9.62
C SER A 42 -2.27 -12.81 -9.04
N CYS A 43 -3.05 -13.88 -9.11
CA CYS A 43 -2.67 -15.23 -8.70
C CYS A 43 -2.13 -16.01 -9.91
N ILE A 44 -1.01 -16.71 -9.73
CA ILE A 44 -0.46 -17.61 -10.75
C ILE A 44 -0.69 -19.04 -10.28
N ASN A 45 -1.44 -19.84 -11.05
CA ASN A 45 -1.80 -21.19 -10.62
C ASN A 45 -0.63 -22.18 -10.76
N GLU A 46 -0.54 -23.13 -9.83
CA GLU A 46 0.34 -24.29 -9.82
C GLU A 46 1.82 -23.96 -10.07
N ALA A 47 2.34 -22.89 -9.43
CA ALA A 47 3.68 -22.38 -9.65
C ALA A 47 4.47 -22.21 -8.34
N LEU A 48 5.61 -22.89 -8.21
CA LEU A 48 6.57 -22.66 -7.11
C LEU A 48 7.67 -21.65 -7.48
N ASP A 49 7.76 -21.32 -8.76
CA ASP A 49 8.64 -20.30 -9.32
C ASP A 49 7.81 -19.35 -10.23
N PRO A 50 6.77 -18.68 -9.66
CA PRO A 50 5.87 -17.84 -10.43
C PRO A 50 6.61 -16.66 -11.06
N VAL A 51 6.23 -16.29 -12.29
CA VAL A 51 6.73 -15.09 -12.98
C VAL A 51 5.55 -14.28 -13.47
N TRP A 52 5.40 -13.06 -12.98
CA TRP A 52 4.35 -12.14 -13.39
C TRP A 52 4.72 -11.50 -14.74
N GLN A 53 4.00 -11.85 -15.79
CA GLN A 53 4.21 -11.35 -17.16
C GLN A 53 2.88 -10.95 -17.80
N PRO A 54 2.66 -9.65 -18.12
CA PRO A 54 3.56 -8.53 -17.82
C PRO A 54 3.76 -8.35 -16.31
N ALA A 55 4.88 -7.72 -15.93
CA ALA A 55 5.12 -7.39 -14.53
C ALA A 55 4.01 -6.47 -14.00
N GLU A 56 3.61 -6.66 -12.76
CA GLU A 56 2.58 -5.87 -12.10
C GLU A 56 3.23 -4.78 -11.24
N THR A 57 2.75 -3.54 -11.36
CA THR A 57 3.28 -2.39 -10.61
C THR A 57 2.25 -1.85 -9.63
N PHE A 58 2.71 -1.57 -8.41
CA PHE A 58 1.93 -1.08 -7.29
C PHE A 58 2.51 0.24 -6.79
N GLU A 59 1.65 1.23 -6.54
CA GLU A 59 2.07 2.58 -6.15
C GLU A 59 1.50 2.98 -4.78
N PHE A 60 2.40 3.19 -3.82
CA PHE A 60 2.05 3.72 -2.51
C PHE A 60 2.41 5.20 -2.42
N GLU A 61 1.51 5.99 -1.86
CA GLU A 61 1.78 7.41 -1.59
C GLU A 61 2.48 7.54 -0.23
N VAL A 62 3.65 8.17 -0.21
CA VAL A 62 4.47 8.28 1.00
C VAL A 62 4.51 9.73 1.48
N PRO A 63 4.10 10.03 2.73
CA PRO A 63 4.06 11.39 3.24
C PRO A 63 5.46 11.88 3.62
N HIS A 64 5.77 13.12 3.25
CA HIS A 64 7.03 13.79 3.61
C HIS A 64 7.25 13.89 5.13
N THR A 65 6.19 14.04 5.92
CA THR A 65 6.27 14.55 7.31
C THR A 65 6.21 13.50 8.40
N SER A 66 5.90 12.23 8.10
CA SER A 66 5.50 11.34 9.19
C SER A 66 6.67 10.56 9.79
N ARG A 67 7.26 11.07 10.88
CA ARG A 67 8.32 10.37 11.65
C ARG A 67 7.84 9.10 12.38
N ASN A 68 6.52 8.88 12.48
CA ASN A 68 5.92 7.88 13.38
C ASN A 68 5.00 6.84 12.70
N VAL A 69 4.86 6.84 11.37
CA VAL A 69 4.18 5.73 10.64
C VAL A 69 5.14 4.53 10.58
N GLU A 70 4.60 3.31 10.59
CA GLU A 70 5.34 2.12 10.17
C GLU A 70 5.84 2.33 8.73
N ARG A 71 7.05 2.86 8.60
CA ARG A 71 7.75 3.09 7.34
C ARG A 71 8.39 1.78 6.89
N GLU A 72 7.61 0.71 6.86
CA GLU A 72 8.02 -0.61 6.46
C GLU A 72 6.99 -1.16 5.47
N LEU A 73 7.48 -1.55 4.29
CA LEU A 73 6.69 -2.30 3.33
C LEU A 73 6.68 -3.76 3.75
N LEU A 74 5.52 -4.25 4.17
CA LEU A 74 5.28 -5.67 4.41
C LEU A 74 4.88 -6.33 3.09
N ILE A 75 5.58 -7.41 2.75
CA ILE A 75 5.38 -8.20 1.54
C ILE A 75 5.13 -9.63 1.98
N GLN A 76 3.99 -10.19 1.58
CA GLN A 76 3.67 -11.58 1.90
C GLN A 76 3.30 -12.32 0.62
N VAL A 77 3.96 -13.46 0.39
CA VAL A 77 3.59 -14.41 -0.65
C VAL A 77 2.66 -15.45 -0.03
N VAL A 78 1.49 -15.62 -0.62
CA VAL A 78 0.38 -16.37 -0.04
C VAL A 78 -0.15 -17.34 -1.08
N ASP A 79 -0.51 -18.56 -0.64
CA ASP A 79 -1.19 -19.56 -1.47
C ASP A 79 -2.69 -19.27 -1.53
N ASN A 80 -3.27 -19.22 -2.74
CA ASN A 80 -4.69 -18.91 -2.91
C ASN A 80 -5.55 -20.17 -2.84
N ASP A 81 -6.16 -20.39 -1.68
CA ASP A 81 -6.90 -21.61 -1.41
C ASP A 81 -8.41 -21.42 -1.54
N ARG A 82 -9.05 -22.22 -2.41
CA ARG A 82 -10.50 -22.08 -2.65
C ARG A 82 -11.38 -22.64 -1.52
N PHE A 83 -10.85 -23.54 -0.69
CA PHE A 83 -11.64 -24.33 0.26
C PHE A 83 -11.08 -24.35 1.69
N LYS A 84 -9.94 -23.70 1.93
CA LYS A 84 -9.32 -23.51 3.26
C LYS A 84 -8.84 -22.06 3.40
N MET A 85 -8.34 -21.71 4.58
CA MET A 85 -7.67 -20.43 4.78
C MET A 85 -6.36 -20.44 4.00
N ASP A 86 -6.09 -19.33 3.30
CA ASP A 86 -4.86 -19.14 2.54
C ASP A 86 -3.60 -19.38 3.40
N ASP A 87 -2.63 -20.14 2.87
CA ASP A 87 -1.37 -20.46 3.53
C ASP A 87 -0.28 -19.40 3.23
N LEU A 88 0.35 -18.84 4.27
CA LEU A 88 1.49 -17.93 4.11
C LEU A 88 2.73 -18.70 3.64
N LEU A 89 3.19 -18.46 2.42
CA LEU A 89 4.36 -19.13 1.83
C LEU A 89 5.69 -18.46 2.23
N GLY A 90 5.66 -17.15 2.46
CA GLY A 90 6.82 -16.40 2.93
C GLY A 90 6.54 -14.91 3.16
N GLU A 91 7.28 -14.31 4.09
CA GLU A 91 7.16 -12.90 4.46
C GLU A 91 8.49 -12.15 4.31
N LEU A 92 8.41 -10.89 3.90
CA LEU A 92 9.51 -9.94 3.85
C LEU A 92 9.04 -8.57 4.35
N ARG A 93 9.93 -7.90 5.07
CA ARG A 93 9.70 -6.58 5.66
C ARG A 93 10.84 -5.65 5.23
N LEU A 94 10.52 -4.58 4.50
CA LEU A 94 11.50 -3.64 3.96
C LEU A 94 11.28 -2.23 4.51
N PRO A 95 12.19 -1.70 5.34
CA PRO A 95 12.13 -0.31 5.78
C PRO A 95 12.27 0.66 4.60
N LEU A 96 11.39 1.66 4.49
CA LEU A 96 11.43 2.67 3.43
C LEU A 96 12.75 3.44 3.38
N SER A 97 13.41 3.61 4.54
CA SER A 97 14.73 4.24 4.63
C SER A 97 15.78 3.60 3.70
N THR A 98 15.57 2.34 3.30
CA THR A 98 16.41 1.62 2.33
C THR A 98 16.40 2.28 0.95
N PHE A 99 15.24 2.83 0.56
CA PHE A 99 14.99 3.43 -0.75
C PHE A 99 15.07 4.96 -0.71
N GLU A 100 14.69 5.60 0.41
CA GLU A 100 14.80 7.05 0.62
C GLU A 100 16.23 7.59 0.44
N ARG A 101 17.26 6.74 0.62
CA ARG A 101 18.67 7.11 0.40
C ARG A 101 19.08 7.18 -1.08
N ARG A 102 18.25 6.64 -1.98
CA ARG A 102 18.46 6.58 -3.44
C ARG A 102 17.15 6.98 -4.16
N PRO A 103 16.66 8.22 -3.97
CA PRO A 103 15.39 8.63 -4.58
C PRO A 103 15.52 8.62 -6.11
N ASN A 104 14.42 8.25 -6.78
CA ASN A 104 14.31 8.14 -8.24
C ASN A 104 15.24 7.11 -8.90
N GLU A 105 15.90 6.26 -8.12
CA GLU A 105 16.68 5.13 -8.61
C GLU A 105 15.85 3.85 -8.44
N ALA A 106 15.46 3.25 -9.56
CA ALA A 106 14.80 1.94 -9.57
C ALA A 106 15.86 0.84 -9.34
N VAL A 107 15.64 0.00 -8.34
CA VAL A 107 16.57 -1.04 -7.95
C VAL A 107 15.89 -2.41 -8.05
N ILE A 108 16.40 -3.24 -8.96
CA ILE A 108 16.01 -4.64 -9.09
C ILE A 108 16.84 -5.46 -8.11
N GLU A 109 16.19 -6.02 -7.10
CA GLU A 109 16.83 -6.89 -6.10
C GLU A 109 16.05 -8.18 -5.89
N THR A 110 16.77 -9.22 -5.47
CA THR A 110 16.21 -10.50 -5.04
C THR A 110 16.35 -10.60 -3.52
N TYR A 111 15.22 -10.74 -2.85
CA TYR A 111 15.13 -10.78 -1.40
C TYR A 111 14.80 -12.19 -0.91
N GLU A 112 15.42 -12.63 0.18
CA GLU A 112 15.06 -13.86 0.88
C GLU A 112 13.76 -13.66 1.67
N LEU A 113 12.84 -14.62 1.56
CA LEU A 113 11.59 -14.64 2.33
C LEU A 113 11.78 -15.45 3.60
N THR A 114 11.18 -14.98 4.69
CA THR A 114 11.03 -15.76 5.92
C THR A 114 9.86 -16.71 5.75
N VAL A 115 10.14 -18.01 5.63
CA VAL A 115 9.14 -19.07 5.48
C VAL A 115 8.62 -19.52 6.87
N PRO A 116 7.29 -19.65 7.07
CA PRO A 116 6.74 -20.18 8.31
C PRO A 116 7.27 -21.57 8.67
N GLU A 117 7.44 -21.85 9.95
CA GLU A 117 8.04 -23.11 10.45
C GLU A 117 7.33 -24.35 9.90
N ALA A 118 5.99 -24.30 9.80
CA ALA A 118 5.16 -25.39 9.27
C ALA A 118 5.48 -25.77 7.82
N LEU A 119 6.06 -24.85 7.03
CA LEU A 119 6.33 -25.04 5.61
C LEU A 119 7.82 -25.14 5.26
N LYS A 120 8.73 -25.04 6.25
CA LYS A 120 10.18 -25.11 6.00
C LYS A 120 10.63 -26.42 5.33
N SER A 121 9.99 -27.54 5.66
CA SER A 121 10.28 -28.84 5.04
C SER A 121 9.50 -29.10 3.75
N ALA A 122 8.63 -28.19 3.34
CA ALA A 122 7.75 -28.35 2.18
C ALA A 122 8.32 -27.78 0.88
N SER A 123 9.56 -27.26 0.89
CA SER A 123 10.27 -26.85 -0.32
C SER A 123 10.76 -28.07 -1.12
N LYS A 124 10.56 -28.05 -2.45
CA LYS A 124 11.09 -29.08 -3.36
C LYS A 124 12.62 -29.04 -3.47
N CYS A 125 13.26 -27.90 -3.20
CA CYS A 125 14.71 -27.75 -3.16
C CYS A 125 15.14 -27.18 -1.80
N PRO A 126 15.27 -28.02 -0.76
CA PRO A 126 15.54 -27.56 0.61
C PRO A 126 16.89 -26.85 0.79
N ASP A 127 17.86 -27.09 -0.10
CA ASP A 127 19.16 -26.39 -0.10
C ASP A 127 19.09 -24.97 -0.68
N LYS A 128 17.98 -24.61 -1.34
CA LYS A 128 17.76 -23.29 -1.91
C LYS A 128 16.88 -22.45 -0.99
N LYS A 129 17.13 -21.14 -0.98
CA LYS A 129 16.29 -20.18 -0.27
C LYS A 129 15.04 -19.86 -1.08
N THR A 130 13.93 -19.64 -0.40
CA THR A 130 12.72 -19.07 -0.98
C THR A 130 12.93 -17.57 -1.14
N THR A 131 12.70 -17.04 -2.34
CA THR A 131 13.04 -15.65 -2.68
C THR A 131 11.96 -14.97 -3.50
N ILE A 132 11.96 -13.62 -3.48
CA ILE A 132 11.14 -12.77 -4.34
C ILE A 132 12.03 -11.73 -5.04
N GLN A 133 11.80 -11.50 -6.33
CA GLN A 133 12.48 -10.46 -7.09
C GLN A 133 11.53 -9.29 -7.35
N LEU A 134 11.96 -8.11 -6.96
CA LEU A 134 11.20 -6.86 -7.06
C LEU A 134 12.07 -5.78 -7.69
N ASP A 135 11.43 -4.91 -8.48
CA ASP A 135 12.00 -3.63 -8.89
C ASP A 135 11.32 -2.52 -8.07
N ILE A 136 12.07 -1.86 -7.20
CA ILE A 136 11.55 -0.86 -6.26
C ILE A 136 12.19 0.49 -6.54
N CYS A 137 11.35 1.52 -6.70
CA CYS A 137 11.76 2.91 -6.85
C CYS A 137 11.04 3.77 -5.81
N PHE A 138 11.79 4.57 -5.07
CA PHE A 138 11.23 5.65 -4.25
C PHE A 138 11.27 6.94 -5.05
N ALA A 139 10.17 7.25 -5.74
CA ALA A 139 10.07 8.42 -6.59
C ALA A 139 9.84 9.67 -5.73
N GLU A 140 10.73 10.66 -5.82
CA GLU A 140 10.57 11.98 -5.22
C GLU A 140 10.63 13.07 -6.29
N GLU A 141 9.72 14.04 -6.21
CA GLU A 141 9.79 15.22 -7.08
C GLU A 141 11.00 16.09 -6.72
N THR A 142 11.88 16.34 -7.69
CA THR A 142 13.18 17.01 -7.48
C THR A 142 13.14 18.53 -7.49
N ASP A 143 12.01 19.13 -7.90
CA ASP A 143 11.95 20.56 -8.23
C ASP A 143 11.58 21.45 -7.02
N GLY A 144 11.76 20.95 -5.80
CA GLY A 144 11.35 21.64 -4.57
C GLY A 144 9.83 21.73 -4.39
N GLN A 145 9.05 21.08 -5.25
CA GLN A 145 7.61 20.95 -5.12
C GLN A 145 7.26 20.02 -3.94
N LYS A 146 6.16 20.32 -3.27
CA LYS A 146 5.63 19.48 -2.19
C LYS A 146 4.13 19.34 -2.37
N THR A 147 3.62 18.15 -2.10
CA THR A 147 2.18 17.93 -2.03
C THR A 147 1.80 17.77 -0.57
N LEU A 148 0.91 18.64 -0.10
CA LEU A 148 0.26 18.49 1.19
C LEU A 148 -0.95 17.59 1.03
N CYS A 149 -1.22 16.74 2.03
CA CYS A 149 -2.28 15.75 1.95
C CYS A 149 -3.09 15.68 3.25
N ILE A 150 -4.39 15.43 3.12
CA ILE A 150 -5.29 15.06 4.23
C ILE A 150 -6.37 14.10 3.75
N TRP A 151 -7.02 13.41 4.68
CA TRP A 151 -8.15 12.54 4.39
C TRP A 151 -9.47 13.19 4.81
N GLU A 152 -10.45 13.14 3.92
CA GLU A 152 -11.87 13.31 4.27
C GLU A 152 -12.50 11.95 4.52
N ASN A 153 -13.28 11.82 5.58
CA ASN A 153 -13.81 10.58 6.12
C ASN A 153 -15.33 10.66 6.31
N GLU A 154 -16.03 9.62 5.87
CA GLU A 154 -17.47 9.48 6.01
C GLU A 154 -17.86 8.07 6.46
N ASP A 155 -18.92 8.01 7.25
CA ASP A 155 -19.55 6.78 7.72
C ASP A 155 -20.85 6.52 6.96
N TYR A 156 -21.16 5.26 6.72
CA TYR A 156 -22.46 4.84 6.18
C TYR A 156 -23.44 4.63 7.34
N VAL A 157 -24.39 5.57 7.48
CA VAL A 157 -25.37 5.58 8.56
C VAL A 157 -26.76 5.83 7.98
N ASP A 158 -27.76 5.05 8.39
CA ASP A 158 -29.15 5.19 7.96
C ASP A 158 -29.34 5.22 6.42
N GLY A 159 -28.56 4.40 5.71
CA GLY A 159 -28.67 4.25 4.25
C GLY A 159 -27.97 5.34 3.44
N LYS A 160 -27.21 6.23 4.08
CA LYS A 160 -26.49 7.33 3.41
C LYS A 160 -25.08 7.51 3.97
N TRP A 161 -24.21 8.09 3.15
CA TRP A 161 -22.89 8.52 3.60
C TRP A 161 -22.99 9.88 4.28
N THR A 162 -22.33 10.02 5.43
CA THR A 162 -22.31 11.25 6.23
C THR A 162 -20.92 11.52 6.78
N PRO A 163 -20.52 12.79 6.95
CA PRO A 163 -19.30 13.17 7.67
C PRO A 163 -19.11 12.37 8.95
N SER A 164 -17.93 11.76 9.10
CA SER A 164 -17.66 10.92 10.26
C SER A 164 -17.47 11.76 11.53
N HIS A 165 -18.11 11.35 12.62
CA HIS A 165 -17.99 11.98 13.93
C HIS A 165 -17.62 10.98 15.03
N ASN A 166 -17.18 9.79 14.63
CA ASN A 166 -16.82 8.73 15.56
C ASN A 166 -15.42 8.96 16.17
N ASN A 167 -15.07 8.18 17.19
CA ASN A 167 -13.79 8.35 17.90
C ASN A 167 -12.61 7.63 17.22
N GLU A 168 -12.87 6.74 16.27
CA GLU A 168 -11.83 6.06 15.49
C GLU A 168 -11.27 7.02 14.44
N ARG A 169 -12.16 7.69 13.70
CA ARG A 169 -11.81 8.68 12.70
C ARG A 169 -12.86 9.77 12.60
N ARG A 170 -12.44 11.03 12.76
CA ARG A 170 -13.29 12.19 12.52
C ARG A 170 -13.29 12.57 11.05
N HIS A 171 -14.20 13.47 10.68
CA HIS A 171 -14.45 13.86 9.29
C HIS A 171 -13.20 14.27 8.53
N TRP A 172 -12.24 14.95 9.18
CA TRP A 172 -10.93 15.25 8.61
C TRP A 172 -9.83 14.55 9.38
N SER A 173 -8.80 14.05 8.69
CA SER A 173 -7.61 13.54 9.35
C SER A 173 -6.31 13.84 8.61
N THR A 174 -5.22 13.89 9.38
CA THR A 174 -3.87 13.98 8.81
C THR A 174 -3.62 12.78 7.92
N PHE A 175 -2.83 12.96 6.86
CA PHE A 175 -2.55 11.89 5.91
C PHE A 175 -1.96 10.63 6.58
N ASP A 176 -1.12 10.82 7.60
CA ASP A 176 -0.50 9.76 8.39
C ASP A 176 -1.41 9.15 9.47
N LEU A 177 -2.67 9.59 9.48
CA LEU A 177 -3.74 9.13 10.33
C LEU A 177 -3.55 9.38 11.84
N GLN A 178 -2.50 10.09 12.27
CA GLN A 178 -2.24 10.32 13.70
C GLN A 178 -3.27 11.25 14.37
N THR A 179 -3.77 12.24 13.64
CA THR A 179 -4.72 13.23 14.18
C THR A 179 -5.97 13.27 13.33
N SER A 180 -7.15 13.38 13.96
CA SER A 180 -8.40 13.66 13.27
C SER A 180 -9.23 14.70 14.00
N SER A 181 -9.98 15.48 13.25
CA SER A 181 -10.89 16.49 13.75
C SER A 181 -12.13 16.62 12.86
N ASP A 182 -13.20 17.18 13.43
CA ASP A 182 -14.35 17.63 12.64
C ASP A 182 -14.06 18.97 11.92
N ASN A 183 -12.95 19.63 12.28
CA ASN A 183 -12.50 20.87 11.66
C ASN A 183 -11.25 20.64 10.79
N PHE A 184 -11.37 20.98 9.51
CA PHE A 184 -10.30 20.92 8.50
C PHE A 184 -9.02 21.62 8.95
N ASP A 185 -9.11 22.84 9.48
CA ASP A 185 -7.95 23.67 9.83
C ASP A 185 -7.12 23.09 10.98
N GLN A 186 -7.67 22.16 11.75
CA GLN A 186 -6.95 21.50 12.85
C GLN A 186 -6.06 20.34 12.37
N VAL A 187 -6.24 19.85 11.15
CA VAL A 187 -5.48 18.73 10.59
C VAL A 187 -4.80 19.07 9.27
N ALA A 188 -5.26 20.09 8.56
CA ALA A 188 -4.64 20.55 7.32
C ALA A 188 -3.26 21.15 7.62
N PRO A 189 -2.17 20.62 7.03
CA PRO A 189 -0.85 21.20 7.21
C PRO A 189 -0.78 22.56 6.51
N GLU A 190 0.02 23.45 7.09
CA GLU A 190 0.32 24.75 6.49
C GLU A 190 1.24 24.62 5.27
N VAL A 191 1.12 25.55 4.34
CA VAL A 191 2.04 25.67 3.20
C VAL A 191 3.44 25.97 3.73
N PRO A 192 4.47 25.15 3.44
CA PRO A 192 5.82 25.39 3.90
C PRO A 192 6.36 26.73 3.43
N GLU A 193 7.22 27.35 4.25
CA GLU A 193 7.88 28.62 3.91
C GLU A 193 8.60 28.54 2.54
N GLY A 194 8.45 29.59 1.74
CA GLY A 194 9.02 29.66 0.39
C GLY A 194 8.23 28.94 -0.70
N LEU A 195 7.12 28.27 -0.36
CA LEU A 195 6.21 27.66 -1.33
C LEU A 195 4.86 28.39 -1.39
N GLU A 196 4.20 28.25 -2.53
CA GLU A 196 2.80 28.67 -2.74
C GLU A 196 1.95 27.45 -3.06
N GLY A 197 0.85 27.28 -2.32
CA GLY A 197 -0.14 26.22 -2.55
C GLY A 197 -1.13 26.60 -3.64
N SER A 198 -1.48 25.63 -4.49
CA SER A 198 -2.47 25.80 -5.57
C SER A 198 -3.93 25.75 -5.07
N GLY A 199 -4.14 25.41 -3.80
CA GLY A 199 -5.46 25.14 -3.22
C GLY A 199 -5.73 23.64 -3.07
N TRP A 200 -6.64 23.30 -2.17
CA TRP A 200 -7.00 21.92 -1.87
C TRP A 200 -7.98 21.36 -2.90
N ALA A 201 -7.68 20.18 -3.45
CA ALA A 201 -8.56 19.43 -4.33
C ALA A 201 -8.44 17.92 -4.03
N TYR A 202 -9.53 17.17 -4.22
CA TYR A 202 -9.50 15.72 -4.02
C TYR A 202 -8.90 14.98 -5.22
N SER A 203 -8.21 13.87 -4.95
CA SER A 203 -7.62 12.98 -5.95
C SER A 203 -8.59 11.85 -6.32
N THR A 204 -8.72 11.57 -7.61
CA THR A 204 -9.52 10.45 -8.14
C THR A 204 -8.67 9.24 -8.53
N LYS A 205 -7.36 9.25 -8.24
CA LYS A 205 -6.42 8.20 -8.71
C LYS A 205 -6.72 6.81 -8.15
N LYS A 206 -7.16 6.70 -6.90
CA LYS A 206 -7.31 5.42 -6.17
C LYS A 206 -8.75 5.00 -5.90
N GLY A 207 -9.71 5.91 -6.05
CA GLY A 207 -11.10 5.71 -5.66
C GLY A 207 -12.05 5.59 -6.85
N ASP A 208 -13.33 5.76 -6.55
CA ASP A 208 -14.37 5.95 -7.57
C ASP A 208 -14.19 7.28 -8.34
N GLU A 209 -15.16 7.62 -9.19
CA GLU A 209 -15.14 8.87 -9.97
C GLU A 209 -15.09 10.16 -9.12
N HIS A 210 -15.36 10.05 -7.82
CA HIS A 210 -15.30 11.13 -6.84
C HIS A 210 -14.13 10.98 -5.85
N GLY A 211 -13.25 10.00 -6.06
CA GLY A 211 -12.06 9.74 -5.26
C GLY A 211 -12.31 8.97 -3.97
N TRP A 212 -13.52 8.44 -3.74
CA TRP A 212 -13.82 7.66 -2.55
C TRP A 212 -13.27 6.24 -2.66
N ILE A 213 -12.61 5.82 -1.59
CA ILE A 213 -12.28 4.41 -1.30
C ILE A 213 -13.10 3.94 -0.11
N TYR A 214 -13.46 2.66 -0.10
CA TYR A 214 -14.48 2.07 0.76
C TYR A 214 -13.92 0.90 1.56
N ALA A 215 -14.31 0.79 2.83
CA ALA A 215 -13.90 -0.30 3.71
C ALA A 215 -15.03 -0.67 4.69
N SER A 216 -14.95 -1.85 5.28
CA SER A 216 -15.85 -2.26 6.37
C SER A 216 -15.48 -1.61 7.71
N THR A 217 -14.25 -1.08 7.85
CA THR A 217 -13.72 -0.39 9.04
C THR A 217 -12.67 0.64 8.60
N TYR A 218 -12.26 1.58 9.47
CA TYR A 218 -11.17 2.52 9.13
C TYR A 218 -9.78 1.86 9.11
N THR A 219 -9.67 0.60 9.53
CA THR A 219 -8.44 -0.20 9.39
C THR A 219 -8.28 -0.84 8.00
N GLY A 220 -9.27 -0.69 7.12
CA GLY A 220 -9.27 -1.33 5.81
C GLY A 220 -9.69 -2.82 5.85
N PRO A 221 -9.37 -3.60 4.80
CA PRO A 221 -8.76 -3.16 3.54
C PRO A 221 -9.69 -2.22 2.76
N TRP A 222 -9.09 -1.34 1.97
CA TRP A 222 -9.81 -0.33 1.17
C TRP A 222 -10.03 -0.81 -0.27
N SER A 223 -11.19 -0.48 -0.84
CA SER A 223 -11.57 -0.79 -2.22
C SER A 223 -11.94 0.48 -2.98
N SER A 224 -11.66 0.53 -4.28
CA SER A 224 -12.06 1.63 -5.17
C SER A 224 -13.56 1.65 -5.49
N SER A 225 -14.33 0.68 -4.98
CA SER A 225 -15.78 0.61 -5.18
C SER A 225 -16.47 0.21 -3.89
N SER A 226 -17.67 0.76 -3.67
CA SER A 226 -18.52 0.39 -2.55
C SER A 226 -19.02 -1.05 -2.69
N PHE A 227 -19.19 -1.74 -1.56
CA PHE A 227 -19.71 -3.10 -1.46
C PHE A 227 -20.72 -3.21 -0.31
N SER A 228 -21.46 -4.32 -0.23
CA SER A 228 -22.62 -4.45 0.66
C SER A 228 -22.32 -4.28 2.15
N THR A 229 -21.07 -4.51 2.57
CA THR A 229 -20.60 -4.36 3.95
C THR A 229 -19.72 -3.12 4.15
N SER A 230 -19.65 -2.20 3.18
CA SER A 230 -18.92 -0.95 3.34
C SER A 230 -19.59 -0.09 4.42
N TYR A 231 -18.79 0.34 5.39
CA TYR A 231 -19.20 1.18 6.51
C TYR A 231 -18.42 2.50 6.54
N ALA A 232 -17.12 2.46 6.23
CA ALA A 232 -16.26 3.63 6.16
C ALA A 232 -15.94 3.93 4.70
N ARG A 233 -15.88 5.22 4.35
CA ARG A 233 -15.22 5.68 3.14
C ARG A 233 -14.31 6.85 3.43
N ARG A 234 -13.25 6.98 2.65
CA ARG A 234 -12.37 8.15 2.70
C ARG A 234 -11.95 8.58 1.31
N ARG A 235 -11.60 9.86 1.15
CA ARG A 235 -10.98 10.36 -0.07
C ARG A 235 -9.82 11.29 0.25
N LEU A 236 -8.81 11.24 -0.60
CA LEU A 236 -7.59 12.01 -0.42
C LEU A 236 -7.76 13.42 -0.96
N TRP A 237 -7.44 14.41 -0.16
CA TRP A 237 -7.28 15.80 -0.59
C TRP A 237 -5.80 16.16 -0.67
N GLN A 238 -5.46 16.91 -1.71
CA GLN A 238 -4.10 17.33 -2.03
C GLN A 238 -4.04 18.84 -2.25
N ASN A 239 -2.97 19.48 -1.79
CA ASN A 239 -2.61 20.84 -2.16
C ASN A 239 -1.17 20.84 -2.68
N ASN A 240 -1.05 21.01 -4.00
CA ASN A 240 0.24 21.03 -4.69
C ASN A 240 0.89 22.39 -4.49
N CYS A 241 2.04 22.36 -3.82
CA CYS A 241 2.84 23.53 -3.46
C CYS A 241 4.07 23.58 -4.35
N ARG A 242 4.34 24.75 -4.93
CA ARG A 242 5.50 25.01 -5.79
C ARG A 242 6.33 26.16 -5.23
N PRO A 243 7.63 26.26 -5.57
CA PRO A 243 8.43 27.42 -5.18
C PRO A 243 7.75 28.72 -5.57
N ALA A 244 7.64 29.64 -4.61
CA ALA A 244 7.13 30.98 -4.89
C ALA A 244 8.05 31.64 -5.92
N VAL A 245 7.50 32.15 -7.01
CA VAL A 245 8.30 32.90 -7.98
C VAL A 245 8.61 34.24 -7.33
N ALA A 246 9.90 34.51 -7.06
CA ALA A 246 10.31 35.83 -6.62
C ALA A 246 9.88 36.85 -7.68
N CYS A 247 8.95 37.74 -7.34
CA CYS A 247 8.71 38.93 -8.14
C CYS A 247 9.96 39.82 -8.01
N GLU A 248 10.78 39.88 -9.06
CA GLU A 248 11.81 40.91 -9.23
C GLU A 248 11.19 42.31 -9.40
#